data_AF-A0A511CWM6-F1
#
_entry.id   AF-A0A511CWM6-F1
#
_cell.length_a   1.000
_cell.length_b   1.000
_cell.length_c   1.000
_cell.angle_alpha   90.00
_cell.angle_beta   90.00
_cell.angle_gamma   90.00
#
_symmetry.space_group_name_H-M   'P 1'
#
loop_
_entity.id
_entity.type
_entity.pdbx_description
1 polymer ?
#
loop_
_entity_poly.entity_id
_entity_poly.type
_entity_poly.pdbx_seq_one_letter_code
_entity_poly.pdbx_strand_id
1 'polypeptide(L)'
;MRDAGAARENAAAVVAAVRARLDAIAAADRPRPLMYGESLGAIAARSAADGADGVLVAGTPAAGWEPVPDRFTAVRHADDPVVWFSPRLLVERPEGWPGPWLPSSRSDRPRAACSPRSTPHRVTAIATGRN
;
A
#
# COMPACT_ATOMS: atom_id res chain seq x y z
N MET A 1 -9.13 -11.68 13.87
CA MET A 1 -7.92 -12.33 13.31
C MET A 1 -8.24 -13.44 12.28
N ARG A 2 -9.48 -13.57 11.77
CA ARG A 2 -9.84 -14.54 10.72
C ARG A 2 -9.62 -13.99 9.30
N ASP A 3 -9.77 -12.68 9.10
CA ASP A 3 -9.76 -12.06 7.76
C ASP A 3 -8.37 -11.99 7.11
N ALA A 4 -7.31 -11.87 7.92
CA ALA A 4 -5.94 -11.82 7.43
C ALA A 4 -5.48 -13.16 6.80
N GLY A 5 -6.01 -14.28 7.28
CA GLY A 5 -5.74 -15.61 6.71
C GLY A 5 -6.35 -15.75 5.32
N ALA A 6 -7.64 -15.44 5.19
CA ALA A 6 -8.34 -15.49 3.91
C ALA A 6 -7.71 -14.56 2.86
N ALA A 7 -7.29 -13.35 3.25
CA ALA A 7 -6.61 -12.42 2.35
C ALA A 7 -5.29 -13.01 1.81
N ARG A 8 -4.50 -13.65 2.68
CA ARG A 8 -3.24 -14.30 2.29
C ARG A 8 -3.47 -15.49 1.37
N GLU A 9 -4.46 -16.33 1.67
CA GLU A 9 -4.83 -17.48 0.84
C GLU A 9 -5.31 -17.05 -0.54
N ASN A 10 -6.18 -16.03 -0.62
CA ASN A 10 -6.64 -15.48 -1.89
C ASN A 10 -5.50 -14.90 -2.73
N ALA A 11 -4.57 -14.16 -2.11
CA ALA A 11 -3.40 -13.63 -2.81
C ALA A 11 -2.52 -14.76 -3.34
N ALA A 12 -2.25 -15.79 -2.54
CA ALA A 12 -1.48 -16.95 -2.95
C ALA A 12 -2.16 -17.69 -4.12
N ALA A 13 -3.48 -17.88 -4.07
CA ALA A 13 -4.25 -18.50 -5.14
C ALA A 13 -4.15 -17.72 -6.46
N VAL A 14 -4.24 -16.39 -6.42
CA VAL A 14 -4.09 -15.54 -7.60
C VAL A 14 -2.69 -15.67 -8.20
N VAL A 15 -1.64 -15.59 -7.36
CA VAL A 15 -0.25 -15.74 -7.83
C VAL A 15 -0.01 -17.12 -8.45
N ALA A 16 -0.50 -18.18 -7.81
CA ALA A 16 -0.40 -19.54 -8.33
C ALA A 16 -1.12 -19.70 -9.68
N ALA A 17 -2.32 -19.13 -9.83
CA ALA A 17 -3.07 -19.18 -11.08
C ALA A 17 -2.36 -18.43 -12.22
N VAL A 18 -1.77 -17.27 -11.93
CA VAL A 18 -0.96 -16.52 -12.91
C VAL A 18 0.27 -17.33 -13.31
N ARG A 19 1.00 -17.91 -12.35
CA ARG A 19 2.16 -18.77 -12.64
C ARG A 19 1.79 -19.97 -13.51
N ALA A 20 0.72 -20.69 -13.16
CA ALA A 20 0.24 -21.80 -13.97
C ALA A 20 -0.09 -21.38 -15.41
N ARG A 21 -0.65 -20.18 -15.60
CA ARG A 21 -0.92 -19.64 -16.94
C ARG A 21 0.35 -19.35 -17.72
N LEU A 22 1.38 -18.82 -17.06
CA LEU A 22 2.69 -18.54 -17.65
C LEU A 22 3.45 -19.84 -17.99
N ASP A 23 3.33 -20.87 -17.14
CA ASP A 23 3.98 -22.15 -17.35
C ASP A 23 3.43 -22.92 -18.56
N ALA A 24 2.18 -22.65 -18.94
CA ALA A 24 1.59 -23.15 -20.18
C ALA A 24 2.14 -22.50 -21.47
N ILE A 25 2.93 -21.42 -21.35
CA ILE A 25 3.62 -20.78 -22.47
C ILE A 25 4.94 -21.50 -22.70
N ALA A 26 5.29 -21.74 -23.96
CA ALA A 26 6.57 -22.33 -24.36
C ALA A 26 7.73 -21.54 -23.75
N ALA A 27 8.77 -22.23 -23.28
CA ALA A 27 9.85 -21.60 -22.52
C ALA A 27 10.55 -20.46 -23.28
N ALA A 28 10.65 -20.56 -24.61
CA ALA A 28 11.25 -19.53 -25.46
C ALA A 28 10.45 -18.21 -25.48
N ASP A 29 9.14 -18.28 -25.26
CA ASP A 29 8.22 -17.15 -25.34
C ASP A 29 7.68 -16.72 -23.96
N ARG A 30 8.08 -17.43 -22.90
CA ARG A 30 7.52 -17.21 -21.56
C ARG A 30 8.01 -15.87 -20.99
N PRO A 31 7.10 -14.93 -20.66
CA PRO A 31 7.50 -13.66 -20.10
C PRO A 31 7.97 -13.83 -18.65
N ARG A 32 8.88 -12.95 -18.22
CA ARG A 32 9.34 -12.87 -16.83
C ARG A 32 8.33 -12.06 -16.00
N PRO A 33 7.64 -12.65 -15.03
CA PRO A 33 6.69 -11.92 -14.20
C PRO A 33 7.38 -10.94 -13.26
N LEU A 34 6.89 -9.69 -13.25
CA LEU A 34 7.27 -8.64 -12.30
C LEU A 34 6.10 -8.43 -11.33
N MET A 35 6.37 -8.41 -10.03
CA MET A 35 5.37 -8.04 -9.03
C MET A 35 5.41 -6.53 -8.80
N TYR A 36 4.24 -5.89 -8.80
CA TYR A 36 4.12 -4.48 -8.43
C TYR A 36 3.19 -4.34 -7.22
N GLY A 37 3.52 -3.41 -6.32
CA GLY A 37 2.62 -3.00 -5.25
C GLY A 37 2.87 -1.57 -4.79
N GLU A 38 1.80 -0.86 -4.48
CA GLU A 38 1.83 0.51 -3.96
C GLU A 38 1.15 0.55 -2.59
N SER A 39 1.67 1.39 -1.67
CA SER A 39 1.11 1.57 -0.33
C SER A 39 0.89 0.22 0.38
N LEU A 40 -0.32 -0.06 0.89
CA LEU A 40 -0.66 -1.36 1.48
C LEU A 40 -0.43 -2.53 0.51
N GLY A 41 -0.64 -2.32 -0.79
CA GLY A 41 -0.36 -3.31 -1.84
C GLY A 41 1.13 -3.63 -1.97
N ALA A 42 2.03 -2.74 -1.57
CA ALA A 42 3.46 -3.04 -1.51
C ALA A 42 3.79 -4.11 -0.47
N ILE A 43 3.04 -4.18 0.63
CA ILE A 43 3.17 -5.26 1.62
C ILE A 43 2.76 -6.59 0.98
N ALA A 44 1.65 -6.60 0.23
CA ALA A 44 1.20 -7.78 -0.50
C ALA A 44 2.24 -8.23 -1.54
N ALA A 45 2.77 -7.31 -2.34
CA ALA A 45 3.81 -7.59 -3.33
C ALA A 45 5.09 -8.16 -2.70
N ARG A 46 5.51 -7.63 -1.55
CA ARG A 46 6.64 -8.19 -0.76
C ARG A 46 6.35 -9.62 -0.30
N SER A 47 5.13 -9.88 0.18
CA SER A 47 4.73 -11.21 0.67
C SER A 47 4.65 -12.27 -0.44
N ALA A 48 4.44 -11.85 -1.69
CA ALA A 48 4.32 -12.72 -2.86
C ALA A 48 5.59 -12.75 -3.72
N ALA A 49 6.71 -12.22 -3.22
CA ALA A 49 7.93 -12.01 -4.01
C ALA A 49 8.50 -13.29 -4.64
N ASP A 50 8.34 -14.45 -4.00
CA ASP A 50 8.83 -15.72 -4.54
C ASP A 50 8.08 -16.15 -5.81
N GLY A 51 6.90 -15.57 -6.05
CA GLY A 51 6.11 -15.75 -7.25
C GLY A 51 6.52 -14.82 -8.41
N ALA A 52 7.62 -14.05 -8.31
CA ALA A 52 8.04 -13.12 -9.35
C ALA A 52 9.57 -13.15 -9.58
N ASP A 53 9.99 -12.73 -10.76
CA ASP A 53 11.39 -12.60 -11.16
C ASP A 53 12.03 -11.28 -10.71
N GLY A 54 11.19 -10.36 -10.23
CA GLY A 54 11.57 -9.09 -9.63
C GLY A 54 10.35 -8.48 -8.93
N VAL A 55 10.59 -7.49 -8.08
CA VAL A 55 9.52 -6.81 -7.34
C VAL A 55 9.73 -5.30 -7.36
N LEU A 56 8.74 -4.55 -7.81
CA LEU A 56 8.70 -3.09 -7.74
C LEU A 56 7.70 -2.68 -6.66
N VAL A 57 8.16 -1.91 -5.68
CA VAL A 57 7.31 -1.39 -4.61
C VAL A 57 7.39 0.12 -4.50
N ALA A 58 6.25 0.75 -4.27
CA ALA A 58 6.15 2.19 -4.04
C ALA A 58 5.45 2.48 -2.71
N GLY A 59 5.97 3.42 -1.93
CA GLY A 59 5.27 3.92 -0.73
C GLY A 59 5.03 2.87 0.36
N THR A 60 5.90 1.87 0.52
CA THR A 60 5.67 0.76 1.46
C THR A 60 5.50 1.26 2.91
N PRO A 61 4.37 0.97 3.58
CA PRO A 61 4.10 1.45 4.93
C PRO A 61 5.19 1.03 5.92
N ALA A 62 5.61 1.99 6.75
CA ALA A 62 6.61 1.81 7.80
C ALA A 62 7.99 1.27 7.35
N ALA A 63 8.26 1.23 6.04
CA ALA A 63 9.47 0.65 5.49
C ALA A 63 10.59 1.68 5.23
N GLY A 64 10.42 2.95 5.63
CA GLY A 64 11.39 4.03 5.38
C GLY A 64 12.81 3.71 5.86
N TRP A 65 12.91 2.93 6.93
CA TRP A 65 14.16 2.52 7.58
C TRP A 65 14.67 1.15 7.15
N GLU A 66 13.88 0.40 6.38
CA GLU A 66 14.22 -0.96 5.99
C GLU A 66 15.18 -0.95 4.78
N PRO A 67 16.25 -1.77 4.82
CA PRO A 67 17.02 -2.09 3.63
C PRO A 67 16.14 -2.66 2.53
N VAL A 68 16.50 -2.37 1.28
CA VAL A 68 15.83 -2.92 0.11
C VAL A 68 16.58 -4.19 -0.31
N PRO A 69 15.95 -5.38 -0.33
CA PRO A 69 16.62 -6.60 -0.79
C PRO A 69 16.94 -6.53 -2.29
N ASP A 70 17.98 -7.23 -2.75
CA ASP A 70 18.49 -7.13 -4.14
C ASP A 70 17.45 -7.36 -5.24
N ARG A 71 16.45 -8.22 -5.00
CA ARG A 71 15.37 -8.52 -5.96
C ARG A 71 14.26 -7.46 -6.00
N PHE A 72 14.39 -6.40 -5.21
CA PHE A 72 13.41 -5.32 -5.08
C PHE A 72 13.94 -4.01 -5.64
N THR A 73 13.08 -3.31 -6.37
CA THR A 73 13.20 -1.87 -6.60
C THR A 73 12.19 -1.18 -5.71
N ALA A 74 12.66 -0.30 -4.81
CA ALA A 74 11.79 0.46 -3.93
C ALA A 74 11.80 1.94 -4.28
N VAL A 75 10.63 2.50 -4.51
CA VAL A 75 10.40 3.93 -4.73
C VAL A 75 9.76 4.49 -3.46
N ARG A 76 10.41 5.50 -2.88
CA ARG A 76 9.97 6.17 -1.66
C ARG A 76 10.06 7.67 -1.88
N HIS A 77 9.00 8.40 -1.57
CA HIS A 77 9.07 9.85 -1.53
C HIS A 77 9.59 10.28 -0.15
N ALA A 78 10.48 11.27 -0.11
CA ALA A 78 11.14 11.71 1.13
C ALA A 78 10.15 12.20 2.19
N ASP A 79 9.05 12.82 1.76
CA ASP A 79 8.02 13.37 2.65
C ASP A 79 6.75 12.50 2.76
N ASP A 80 6.78 11.24 2.31
CA ASP A 80 5.61 10.36 2.40
C ASP A 80 5.40 9.87 3.84
N PRO A 81 4.34 10.30 4.54
CA PRO A 81 4.11 9.91 5.93
C PRO A 81 3.78 8.43 6.09
N VAL A 82 3.33 7.74 5.03
CA VAL A 82 3.04 6.29 5.08
C VAL A 82 4.34 5.50 5.16
N VAL A 83 5.35 5.90 4.37
CA VAL A 83 6.68 5.27 4.36
C VAL A 83 7.38 5.41 5.72
N TRP A 84 7.29 6.60 6.31
CA TRP A 84 7.94 6.93 7.59
C TRP A 84 7.09 6.64 8.81
N PHE A 85 5.86 6.11 8.62
CA PHE A 85 4.97 5.79 9.71
C PHE A 85 5.64 4.85 10.71
N SER A 86 5.51 5.18 12.00
CA SER A 86 5.89 4.31 13.10
C SER A 86 4.80 4.38 14.16
N PRO A 87 4.41 3.26 14.79
CA PRO A 87 3.47 3.28 15.92
C PRO A 87 3.93 4.20 17.06
N ARG A 88 5.26 4.44 17.19
CA ARG A 88 5.79 5.43 18.13
C ARG A 88 5.21 6.83 17.91
N LEU A 89 4.91 7.21 16.67
CA LEU A 89 4.33 8.53 16.35
C LEU A 89 2.95 8.77 16.99
N LEU A 90 2.28 7.72 17.50
CA LEU A 90 1.04 7.84 18.24
C LEU A 90 1.25 8.32 19.70
N VAL A 91 2.44 8.08 20.25
CA VAL A 91 2.77 8.25 21.68
C VAL A 91 4.05 9.06 21.95
N GLU A 92 4.87 9.27 20.92
CA GLU A 92 6.14 9.99 20.95
C GLU A 92 6.19 11.05 19.84
N ARG A 93 6.50 12.30 20.23
CA ARG A 93 6.76 13.39 19.29
C ARG A 93 8.12 13.18 18.62
N PRO A 94 8.22 13.29 17.27
CA PRO A 94 9.51 13.27 16.58
C PRO A 94 10.42 14.41 17.01
N GLU A 95 11.72 14.11 17.10
CA GLU A 95 12.75 15.13 17.27
C GLU A 95 12.71 16.13 16.09
N GLY A 96 12.81 17.43 16.38
CA GLY A 96 12.77 18.48 15.37
C GLY A 96 11.40 18.79 14.75
N TRP A 97 10.30 18.19 15.24
CA TRP A 97 8.96 18.44 14.67
C TRP A 97 8.54 19.93 14.81
N PRO A 98 8.23 20.63 13.70
CA PRO A 98 8.13 22.10 13.69
C PRO A 98 6.82 22.67 14.27
N GLY A 99 5.83 21.83 14.55
CA GLY A 99 4.49 22.26 14.95
C GLY A 99 3.96 21.61 16.24
N PRO A 100 2.70 21.89 16.61
CA PRO A 100 2.02 21.11 17.62
C PRO A 100 1.94 19.64 17.16
N TRP A 101 2.40 18.73 18.01
CA TRP A 101 2.25 17.30 17.81
C TRP A 101 1.04 16.84 18.62
N LEU A 102 0.01 16.38 17.92
CA LEU A 102 -1.22 15.90 18.52
C LEU A 102 -1.18 14.36 18.50
N PRO A 103 -0.75 13.71 19.60
CA PRO A 103 -0.92 12.27 19.71
C PRO A 103 -2.40 11.94 19.55
N SER A 104 -2.70 10.75 19.04
CA SER A 104 -4.06 10.23 19.08
C SER A 104 -4.45 9.99 20.55
N SER A 105 -4.88 11.04 21.25
CA SER A 105 -5.66 10.87 22.45
C SER A 105 -7.04 10.39 22.02
N ARG A 106 -7.54 9.36 22.69
CA ARG A 106 -8.94 8.96 22.57
C ARG A 106 -9.77 10.19 22.94
N SER A 107 -10.48 10.76 21.97
CA SER A 107 -11.48 11.78 22.27
C SER A 107 -12.60 11.11 23.04
N ASP A 108 -12.70 11.36 24.35
CA ASP A 108 -13.85 11.00 25.18
C ASP A 108 -15.10 11.85 24.86
N ARG A 109 -15.07 12.66 23.80
CA ARG A 109 -16.30 13.31 23.32
C ARG A 109 -17.31 12.22 22.94
N PRO A 110 -18.54 12.28 23.47
CA PRO A 110 -19.59 11.37 23.05
C PRO A 110 -19.72 11.48 21.53
N ARG A 111 -19.79 10.35 20.83
CA ARG A 111 -20.07 10.28 19.40
C ARG A 111 -21.28 11.19 19.13
N ALA A 112 -21.05 12.33 18.49
CA ALA A 112 -22.15 13.05 17.88
C ALA A 112 -22.77 12.08 16.88
N ALA A 113 -24.04 11.72 17.08
CA ALA A 113 -24.77 10.89 16.15
C ALA A 113 -24.62 11.48 14.75
N CYS A 114 -24.18 10.69 13.78
CA CYS A 114 -24.16 11.09 12.38
C CYS A 114 -25.56 11.61 12.02
N SER A 115 -25.69 12.91 11.81
CA SER A 115 -26.91 13.49 11.27
C SER A 115 -27.00 13.11 9.79
N PRO A 116 -28.10 12.49 9.32
CA PRO A 116 -28.26 12.16 7.93
C PRO A 116 -28.63 13.43 7.16
N ARG A 117 -27.63 14.21 6.78
CA ARG A 117 -27.79 15.25 5.75
C ARG A 117 -26.74 15.07 4.67
N SER A 118 -26.97 14.05 3.84
CA SER A 118 -26.38 14.03 2.50
C SER A 118 -27.16 15.03 1.64
N THR A 119 -26.59 16.21 1.43
CA THR A 119 -26.91 16.99 0.23
C THR A 119 -26.00 16.47 -0.88
N PRO A 120 -26.52 16.06 -2.05
CA PRO A 120 -25.67 15.52 -3.10
C PRO A 120 -24.74 16.61 -3.64
N HIS A 121 -23.43 16.41 -3.54
CA HIS A 121 -22.44 17.24 -4.22
C HIS A 121 -22.48 16.95 -5.72
N ARG A 122 -22.84 17.96 -6.51
CA ARG A 122 -22.86 17.93 -7.98
C ARG A 122 -21.42 17.88 -8.50
N VAL A 123 -20.97 16.73 -8.99
CA VAL A 123 -19.71 16.61 -9.72
C VAL A 123 -19.89 17.23 -11.11
N THR A 124 -19.11 18.27 -11.41
CA THR A 124 -19.08 18.87 -12.74
C THR A 124 -17.83 18.37 -13.46
N ALA A 125 -17.99 17.64 -14.56
CA ALA A 125 -16.89 17.20 -15.41
C ALA A 125 -16.30 18.41 -16.15
N ILE A 126 -14.98 18.56 -16.12
CA ILE A 126 -14.25 19.55 -16.92
C ILE A 126 -13.82 18.85 -18.21
N ALA A 127 -14.39 19.27 -19.35
CA ALA A 127 -13.98 18.80 -20.66
C ALA A 127 -12.63 19.43 -21.04
N THR A 128 -11.65 18.59 -21.39
CA THR A 128 -10.36 19.01 -21.94
C THR A 128 -10.55 19.51 -23.37
N GLY A 129 -10.39 20.82 -23.57
CA GLY A 129 -10.30 21.45 -24.88
C GLY A 129 -8.89 21.28 -25.46
N ARG A 130 -8.81 20.73 -26.67
CA ARG A 130 -7.64 20.81 -27.56
C ARG A 130 -7.50 22.23 -28.09
N ASN A 131 -6.27 22.72 -28.17
CA ASN A 131 -5.74 23.35 -29.37
C ASN A 131 -4.25 23.05 -29.46
#